data_AF-A0A9R0WAQ9-F1
#
_entry.id   AF-A0A9R0WAQ9-F1
#
_cell.length_a   1.000
_cell.length_b   1.000
_cell.length_c   1.000
_cell.angle_alpha   90.00
_cell.angle_beta   90.00
_cell.angle_gamma   90.00
#
_symmetry.space_group_name_H-M   'P 1'
#
loop_
_entity.id
_entity.type
_entity.pdbx_description
1 polymer ?
#
loop_
_entity_poly.entity_id
_entity_poly.type
_entity_poly.pdbx_seq_one_letter_code
_entity_poly.pdbx_strand_id
1 'polypeptide(L)'
;MKRLWRLQVVLSWVLAVVLGSVHGHVRRQWGEQVPRESRPHSVTITEFGAVGDGRTLNTLPFQNAVFYARSFADKGGAQLYVPKGRWLTGSFNLTSHLTLFLEKDAIIMGAEESSQWPIVEPLPSYGQGLDLPGPRHRSLINGYNLTDVVITGIMDLSMARAQYGGIGFALMN
;
A
#
# COMPACT_ATOMS: atom_id res chain seq x y z
N MET A 1 -4.56 68.63 -19.56
CA MET A 1 -3.78 67.86 -18.55
C MET A 1 -4.53 66.72 -17.83
N LYS A 2 -5.87 66.59 -17.92
CA LYS A 2 -6.64 65.54 -17.19
C LYS A 2 -6.98 64.26 -17.99
N ARG A 3 -6.73 64.24 -19.31
CA ARG A 3 -7.04 63.07 -20.18
C ARG A 3 -5.91 62.02 -20.24
N LEU A 4 -4.66 62.41 -19.99
CA LEU A 4 -3.50 61.50 -20.03
C LEU A 4 -3.42 60.59 -18.79
N TRP A 5 -3.87 61.07 -17.63
CA TRP A 5 -3.84 60.30 -16.38
C TRP A 5 -4.81 59.10 -16.41
N ARG A 6 -5.97 59.24 -17.06
CA ARG A 6 -6.96 58.16 -17.21
C ARG A 6 -6.43 57.00 -18.08
N LEU A 7 -5.65 57.30 -19.10
CA LEU A 7 -5.03 56.28 -19.96
C LEU A 7 -3.92 55.53 -19.24
N GLN A 8 -3.12 56.21 -18.42
CA GLN A 8 -2.08 55.58 -17.60
C GLN A 8 -2.65 54.61 -16.55
N VAL A 9 -3.77 54.98 -15.92
CA VAL A 9 -4.44 54.11 -14.94
C VAL A 9 -5.02 52.87 -15.62
N VAL A 10 -5.70 53.02 -16.76
CA VAL A 10 -6.26 51.88 -17.51
C VAL A 10 -5.15 50.96 -18.04
N LEU A 11 -4.05 51.52 -18.55
CA LEU A 11 -2.92 50.73 -19.03
C LEU A 11 -2.24 49.97 -17.88
N SER A 12 -2.15 50.56 -16.68
CA SER A 12 -1.61 49.90 -15.48
C SER A 12 -2.52 48.77 -14.98
N TRP A 13 -3.85 48.92 -15.08
CA TRP A 13 -4.80 47.87 -14.72
C TRP A 13 -4.76 46.70 -15.71
N VAL A 14 -4.66 46.98 -17.01
CA VAL A 14 -4.52 45.94 -18.04
C VAL A 14 -3.20 45.18 -17.87
N LEU A 15 -2.10 45.87 -17.59
CA LEU A 15 -0.80 45.23 -17.33
C LEU A 15 -0.83 44.34 -16.08
N ALA A 16 -1.52 44.76 -15.01
CA ALA A 16 -1.68 43.96 -13.79
C ALA A 16 -2.52 42.69 -14.03
N VAL A 17 -3.54 42.74 -14.89
CA VAL A 17 -4.36 41.57 -15.25
C VAL A 17 -3.57 40.58 -16.12
N VAL A 18 -2.77 41.09 -17.06
CA VAL A 18 -1.92 40.24 -17.92
C VAL A 18 -0.77 39.59 -17.13
N LEU A 19 -0.16 40.32 -16.19
CA LEU A 19 0.90 39.77 -15.31
C LEU A 19 0.35 38.87 -14.20
N GLY A 20 -0.88 39.12 -13.73
CA GLY A 20 -1.58 38.26 -12.76
C GLY A 20 -1.96 36.89 -13.31
N SER A 21 -1.93 36.70 -14.64
CA SER A 21 -2.28 35.44 -15.30
C SER A 21 -1.10 34.46 -15.46
N VAL A 22 0.12 34.83 -15.06
CA VAL A 22 1.32 33.97 -15.20
C VAL A 22 1.70 33.25 -13.90
N HIS A 23 1.11 33.61 -12.76
CA HIS A 23 1.29 32.86 -11.51
C HIS A 23 0.22 31.77 -11.38
N GLY A 24 0.27 30.81 -12.29
CA GLY A 24 -0.34 29.50 -12.07
C GLY A 24 0.32 28.85 -10.87
N HIS A 25 -0.24 29.07 -9.68
CA HIS A 25 0.07 28.27 -8.51
C HIS A 25 -0.32 26.82 -8.81
N VAL A 26 0.66 26.02 -9.23
CA VAL A 26 0.56 24.56 -9.22
C VAL A 26 0.45 24.15 -7.76
N ARG A 27 -0.78 24.16 -7.24
CA ARG A 27 -1.11 23.51 -5.98
C ARG A 27 -1.02 22.02 -6.27
N ARG A 28 0.13 21.40 -5.96
CA ARG A 28 0.24 19.94 -5.90
C ARG A 28 -0.70 19.48 -4.79
N GLN A 29 -1.94 19.21 -5.17
CA GLN A 29 -2.97 18.63 -4.33
C GLN A 29 -2.64 17.14 -4.19
N TRP A 30 -1.62 16.84 -3.38
CA TRP A 30 -1.41 15.49 -2.86
C TRP A 30 -2.55 15.21 -1.87
N GLY A 31 -3.69 14.76 -2.39
CA GLY A 31 -4.90 14.61 -1.59
C GLY A 31 -6.07 13.94 -2.30
N GLU A 32 -6.08 13.84 -3.63
CA GLU A 32 -7.01 12.93 -4.30
C GLU A 32 -6.53 11.49 -4.05
N GLN A 33 -7.06 10.85 -3.01
CA GLN A 33 -7.10 9.40 -2.96
C GLN A 33 -7.83 8.98 -4.23
N VAL A 34 -7.08 8.54 -5.25
CA VAL A 34 -7.66 7.88 -6.42
C VAL A 34 -8.66 6.88 -5.85
N PRO A 35 -9.96 6.92 -6.19
CA PRO A 35 -10.85 5.84 -5.82
C PRO A 35 -10.23 4.61 -6.47
N ARG A 36 -9.48 3.82 -5.69
CA ARG A 36 -8.99 2.54 -6.16
C ARG A 36 -10.27 1.77 -6.37
N GLU A 37 -10.66 1.59 -7.63
CA GLU A 37 -11.85 0.82 -7.95
C GLU A 37 -11.78 -0.48 -7.16
N SER A 38 -12.77 -0.66 -6.27
CA SER A 38 -12.84 -1.85 -5.45
C SER A 38 -12.83 -3.04 -6.39
N ARG A 39 -12.00 -4.05 -6.09
CA ARG A 39 -11.98 -5.28 -6.88
C ARG A 39 -13.40 -5.84 -6.97
N PRO A 40 -13.87 -6.31 -8.14
CA PRO A 40 -15.25 -6.83 -8.29
C PRO A 40 -15.55 -8.02 -7.40
N HIS A 41 -14.52 -8.76 -7.00
CA HIS A 41 -14.62 -9.93 -6.15
C HIS A 41 -13.86 -9.71 -4.85
N SER A 42 -14.46 -10.10 -3.72
CA SER A 42 -13.81 -10.10 -2.42
C SER A 42 -14.13 -11.38 -1.68
N VAL A 43 -13.13 -11.92 -0.99
CA VAL A 43 -13.26 -13.06 -0.06
C VAL A 43 -12.50 -12.77 1.20
N THR A 44 -12.96 -13.30 2.33
CA THR A 44 -12.19 -13.23 3.58
C THR A 44 -11.37 -14.50 3.81
N ILE A 45 -10.22 -14.35 4.47
CA ILE A 45 -9.34 -15.47 4.77
C ILE A 45 -9.99 -16.54 5.68
N THR A 46 -10.99 -16.17 6.48
CA THR A 46 -11.70 -17.12 7.35
C THR A 46 -12.56 -18.11 6.56
N GLU A 47 -12.99 -17.77 5.33
CA GLU A 47 -13.66 -18.70 4.41
C GLU A 47 -12.76 -19.87 4.01
N PHE A 48 -11.44 -19.71 4.14
CA PHE A 48 -10.44 -20.74 3.85
C PHE A 48 -9.95 -21.47 5.11
N GLY A 49 -10.66 -21.30 6.24
CA GLY A 49 -10.36 -21.98 7.51
C GLY A 49 -9.27 -21.31 8.35
N ALA A 50 -8.90 -20.07 8.05
CA ALA A 50 -7.95 -19.34 8.89
C ALA A 50 -8.56 -18.94 10.24
N VAL A 51 -7.73 -18.96 11.29
CA VAL A 51 -8.09 -18.58 12.66
C VAL A 51 -7.16 -17.45 13.13
N GLY A 52 -7.76 -16.34 13.55
CA GLY A 52 -7.07 -15.11 13.96
C GLY A 52 -6.66 -15.06 15.43
N ASP A 53 -6.33 -16.21 16.03
CA ASP A 53 -5.99 -16.37 17.46
C ASP A 53 -4.51 -16.10 17.78
N GLY A 54 -3.68 -15.89 16.75
CA GLY A 54 -2.24 -15.69 16.85
C GLY A 54 -1.42 -16.95 17.16
N ARG A 55 -2.04 -18.13 17.13
CA ARG A 55 -1.41 -19.42 17.45
C ARG A 55 -1.59 -20.44 16.34
N THR A 56 -2.75 -20.44 15.69
CA THR A 56 -3.06 -21.32 14.57
C THR A 56 -2.23 -20.94 13.36
N LEU A 57 -1.55 -21.92 12.78
CA LEU A 57 -0.73 -21.72 11.58
C LEU A 57 -1.63 -21.62 10.34
N ASN A 58 -1.71 -20.43 9.75
CA ASN A 58 -2.62 -20.09 8.65
C ASN A 58 -1.96 -20.15 7.26
N THR A 59 -0.79 -20.78 7.12
CA THR A 59 -0.05 -20.86 5.85
C THR A 59 -0.89 -21.46 4.72
N LEU A 60 -1.57 -22.58 4.98
CA LEU A 60 -2.46 -23.25 4.02
C LEU A 60 -3.69 -22.39 3.66
N PRO A 61 -4.44 -21.84 4.64
CA PRO A 61 -5.51 -20.88 4.36
C PRO A 61 -5.08 -19.70 3.48
N PHE A 62 -3.93 -19.06 3.75
CA PHE A 62 -3.41 -17.98 2.90
C PHE A 62 -3.12 -18.45 1.47
N GLN A 63 -2.47 -19.61 1.31
CA GLN A 63 -2.17 -20.18 -0.01
C GLN A 63 -3.44 -20.51 -0.79
N ASN A 64 -4.44 -21.11 -0.15
CA ASN A 64 -5.72 -21.44 -0.77
C ASN A 64 -6.50 -20.19 -1.16
N ALA A 65 -6.49 -19.15 -0.31
CA ALA A 65 -7.15 -17.89 -0.59
C ALA A 65 -6.53 -17.17 -1.79
N VAL A 66 -5.19 -17.13 -1.88
CA VAL A 66 -4.49 -16.56 -3.05
C VAL A 66 -4.74 -17.39 -4.31
N PHE A 67 -4.73 -18.73 -4.20
CA PHE A 67 -5.03 -19.61 -5.32
C PHE A 67 -6.45 -19.38 -5.86
N TYR A 68 -7.43 -19.22 -4.97
CA TYR A 68 -8.80 -18.88 -5.34
C TYR A 68 -8.88 -17.50 -6.00
N ALA A 69 -8.25 -16.48 -5.40
CA ALA A 69 -8.24 -15.10 -5.91
C ALA A 69 -7.65 -15.01 -7.32
N ARG A 70 -6.66 -15.86 -7.65
CA ARG A 70 -6.06 -15.96 -8.99
C ARG A 70 -7.10 -16.22 -10.09
N SER A 71 -8.18 -16.95 -9.80
CA SER A 71 -9.23 -17.26 -10.79
C SER A 71 -10.03 -16.04 -11.28
N PHE A 72 -9.82 -14.88 -10.66
CA PHE A 72 -10.44 -13.60 -11.02
C PHE A 72 -9.49 -12.63 -11.71
N ALA A 73 -8.26 -13.04 -12.04
CA ALA A 73 -7.26 -12.18 -12.70
C ALA A 73 -7.83 -11.51 -13.97
N ASP A 74 -8.49 -12.29 -14.83
CA ASP A 74 -9.08 -11.79 -16.08
C ASP A 74 -10.46 -11.11 -15.89
N LYS A 75 -10.93 -10.98 -14.64
CA LYS A 75 -12.25 -10.44 -14.27
C LYS A 75 -12.14 -9.16 -13.44
N GLY A 76 -11.01 -8.45 -13.54
CA GLY A 76 -10.73 -7.24 -12.75
C GLY A 76 -10.03 -7.51 -11.42
N GLY A 77 -9.69 -8.77 -11.13
CA GLY A 77 -8.98 -9.17 -9.94
C GLY A 77 -9.88 -9.44 -8.73
N ALA A 78 -9.24 -9.75 -7.60
CA ALA A 78 -9.92 -10.06 -6.36
C ALA A 78 -9.26 -9.38 -5.15
N GLN A 79 -10.06 -9.10 -4.14
CA GLN A 79 -9.61 -8.63 -2.85
C GLN A 79 -9.64 -9.75 -1.82
N LEU A 80 -8.48 -10.04 -1.23
CA LEU A 80 -8.35 -10.89 -0.06
C LEU A 80 -8.43 -10.03 1.20
N TYR A 81 -9.51 -10.20 1.96
CA TYR A 81 -9.79 -9.48 3.20
C TYR A 81 -9.28 -10.26 4.43
N VAL A 82 -8.40 -9.63 5.20
CA VAL A 82 -7.88 -10.15 6.46
C VAL A 82 -8.53 -9.37 7.62
N PRO A 83 -9.45 -10.01 8.37
CA PRO A 83 -10.16 -9.34 9.45
C PRO A 83 -9.24 -9.00 10.63
N LYS A 84 -9.76 -8.19 11.56
CA LYS A 84 -9.13 -7.95 12.86
C LYS A 84 -8.73 -9.27 13.52
N GLY A 85 -7.49 -9.36 13.99
CA GLY A 85 -6.95 -10.56 14.61
C GLY A 85 -5.45 -10.71 14.44
N ARG A 86 -4.91 -11.80 14.97
CA ARG A 86 -3.49 -12.15 14.87
C ARG A 86 -3.36 -13.40 14.00
N TRP A 87 -2.67 -13.29 12.89
CA TRP A 87 -2.65 -14.31 11.84
C TRP A 87 -1.23 -14.87 11.72
N LEU A 88 -0.94 -15.93 12.47
CA LEU A 88 0.34 -16.63 12.38
C LEU A 88 0.43 -17.37 11.05
N THR A 89 1.48 -17.16 10.26
CA THR A 89 1.67 -17.80 8.96
C THR A 89 3.14 -17.94 8.62
N GLY A 90 3.46 -18.98 7.86
CA GLY A 90 4.70 -19.07 7.10
C GLY A 90 4.70 -18.17 5.87
N SER A 91 5.76 -18.30 5.08
CA SER A 91 5.87 -17.57 3.81
C SER A 91 4.80 -18.02 2.80
N PHE A 92 4.16 -17.05 2.14
CA PHE A 92 3.21 -17.31 1.05
C PHE A 92 3.45 -16.35 -0.13
N ASN A 93 3.07 -16.82 -1.31
CA ASN A 93 3.22 -16.05 -2.55
C ASN A 93 1.90 -15.34 -2.88
N LEU A 94 1.99 -14.11 -3.35
CA LEU A 94 0.89 -13.36 -3.95
C LEU A 94 0.70 -13.75 -5.43
N THR A 95 -0.40 -13.27 -6.01
CA THR A 95 -0.74 -13.42 -7.43
C THR A 95 -1.08 -12.06 -8.04
N SER A 96 -1.04 -11.93 -9.37
CA SER A 96 -1.39 -10.69 -10.07
C SER A 96 -2.88 -10.34 -9.89
N HIS A 97 -3.23 -9.06 -10.05
CA HIS A 97 -4.60 -8.56 -9.90
C HIS A 97 -5.22 -8.86 -8.52
N LEU A 98 -4.39 -8.77 -7.48
CA LEU A 98 -4.78 -9.06 -6.10
C LEU A 98 -4.71 -7.79 -5.25
N THR A 99 -5.74 -7.55 -4.44
CA THR A 99 -5.70 -6.60 -3.33
C THR A 99 -5.69 -7.37 -2.01
N LEU A 100 -4.60 -7.35 -1.27
CA LEU A 100 -4.55 -7.82 0.12
C LEU A 100 -4.96 -6.65 1.03
N PHE A 101 -6.14 -6.75 1.64
CA PHE A 101 -6.70 -5.74 2.53
C PHE A 101 -6.60 -6.20 3.99
N LEU A 102 -5.90 -5.45 4.82
CA LEU A 102 -5.83 -5.67 6.26
C LEU A 102 -6.82 -4.74 6.98
N GLU A 103 -7.77 -5.31 7.70
CA GLU A 103 -8.64 -4.56 8.59
C GLU A 103 -7.82 -3.88 9.71
N LYS A 104 -8.41 -2.86 10.34
CA LYS A 104 -7.87 -2.28 11.56
C LYS A 104 -7.57 -3.37 12.60
N ASP A 105 -6.40 -3.27 13.23
CA ASP A 105 -5.88 -4.22 14.22
C ASP A 105 -5.61 -5.65 13.68
N ALA A 106 -5.59 -5.86 12.36
CA ALA A 106 -5.13 -7.11 11.76
C ALA A 106 -3.60 -7.16 11.74
N ILE A 107 -3.02 -8.22 12.31
CA ILE A 107 -1.56 -8.42 12.40
C ILE A 107 -1.21 -9.75 11.76
N ILE A 108 -0.48 -9.73 10.64
CA ILE A 108 0.12 -10.92 10.04
C ILE A 108 1.47 -11.16 10.73
N MET A 109 1.64 -12.35 11.32
CA MET A 109 2.82 -12.71 12.09
C MET A 109 3.56 -13.85 11.37
N GLY A 110 4.88 -13.71 11.23
CA GLY A 110 5.72 -14.79 10.73
C GLY A 110 5.86 -15.89 11.76
N ALA A 111 5.75 -17.15 11.33
CA ALA A 111 6.06 -18.30 12.16
C ALA A 111 7.56 -18.38 12.49
N GLU A 112 7.91 -18.82 13.70
CA GLU A 112 9.32 -18.94 14.11
C GLU A 112 10.00 -20.19 13.53
N GLU A 113 9.21 -21.20 13.17
CA GLU A 113 9.71 -22.49 12.68
C GLU A 113 10.39 -22.34 11.31
N SER A 114 11.64 -22.81 11.21
CA SER A 114 12.47 -22.71 10.01
C SER A 114 11.82 -23.34 8.77
N SER A 115 11.04 -24.41 8.97
CA SER A 115 10.33 -25.13 7.90
C SER A 115 9.26 -24.29 7.20
N GLN A 116 8.82 -23.18 7.81
CA GLN A 116 7.83 -22.25 7.25
C GLN A 116 8.43 -21.23 6.27
N TRP A 117 9.75 -21.27 6.10
CA TRP A 117 10.53 -20.33 5.30
C TRP A 117 11.29 -21.10 4.21
N PRO A 118 10.64 -21.46 3.10
CA PRO A 118 11.29 -22.25 2.06
C PRO A 118 12.49 -21.49 1.49
N ILE A 119 13.56 -22.24 1.22
CA ILE A 119 14.76 -21.74 0.58
C ILE A 119 14.48 -21.53 -0.91
N VAL A 120 14.77 -20.34 -1.42
CA VAL A 120 14.56 -19.94 -2.82
C VAL A 120 15.82 -19.29 -3.41
N GLU A 121 15.94 -19.37 -4.72
CA GLU A 121 16.96 -18.65 -5.46
C GLU A 121 16.81 -17.12 -5.27
N PRO A 122 17.91 -16.37 -5.31
CA PRO A 122 17.87 -14.91 -5.29
C PRO A 122 17.10 -14.37 -6.49
N LEU A 123 16.31 -13.31 -6.26
CA LEU A 123 15.58 -12.62 -7.32
C LEU A 123 16.58 -11.91 -8.23
N PRO A 124 16.35 -11.86 -9.56
CA PRO A 124 17.23 -11.18 -10.50
C PRO A 124 17.53 -9.71 -10.14
N SER A 125 16.60 -9.06 -9.44
CA SER A 125 16.69 -7.65 -9.06
C SER A 125 17.62 -7.34 -7.88
N TYR A 126 18.08 -8.35 -7.12
CA TYR A 126 18.89 -8.12 -5.92
C TYR A 126 20.36 -7.82 -6.23
N GLY A 127 20.80 -8.01 -7.48
CA GLY A 127 22.22 -7.92 -7.85
C GLY A 127 23.08 -8.96 -7.11
N GLN A 128 24.40 -8.86 -7.24
CA GLN A 128 25.34 -9.47 -6.30
C GLN A 128 25.57 -8.48 -5.15
N GLY A 129 24.70 -8.49 -4.15
CA GLY A 129 24.92 -7.78 -2.88
C GLY A 129 25.88 -8.55 -1.95
N LEU A 130 26.20 -7.99 -0.78
CA LEU A 130 27.08 -8.55 0.28
C LEU A 130 26.74 -9.99 0.74
N ASP A 131 25.62 -10.52 0.28
CA ASP A 131 25.19 -11.88 0.53
C ASP A 131 26.08 -12.84 -0.28
N LEU A 132 26.73 -13.77 0.41
CA LEU A 132 27.46 -14.86 -0.23
C LEU A 132 26.56 -15.54 -1.28
N PRO A 133 27.12 -15.99 -2.42
CA PRO A 133 26.34 -16.74 -3.40
C PRO A 133 25.68 -17.93 -2.72
N GLY A 134 24.36 -17.98 -2.78
CA GLY A 134 23.61 -19.03 -2.10
C GLY A 134 22.11 -18.76 -2.08
N PRO A 135 21.32 -19.81 -1.84
CA PRO A 135 19.90 -19.68 -1.76
C PRO A 135 19.49 -19.07 -0.41
N ARG A 136 18.30 -18.46 -0.34
CA ARG A 136 17.86 -17.66 0.80
C ARG A 136 16.47 -18.05 1.27
N HIS A 137 16.16 -17.79 2.53
CA HIS A 137 14.78 -17.92 3.00
C HIS A 137 13.87 -16.93 2.28
N ARG A 138 12.70 -17.40 1.86
CA ARG A 138 11.67 -16.58 1.23
C ARG A 138 11.10 -15.55 2.22
N SER A 139 10.80 -14.33 1.77
CA SER A 139 10.11 -13.31 2.59
C SER A 139 8.71 -13.76 3.04
N LEU A 140 8.18 -13.16 4.10
CA LEU A 140 6.85 -13.51 4.66
C LEU A 140 5.75 -13.40 3.61
N ILE A 141 5.71 -12.25 2.94
CA ILE A 141 4.84 -12.01 1.79
C ILE A 141 5.77 -11.88 0.59
N ASN A 142 5.63 -12.79 -0.37
CA ASN A 142 6.52 -12.88 -1.52
C ASN A 142 5.74 -12.82 -2.84
N GLY A 143 6.43 -12.48 -3.93
CA GLY A 143 5.85 -12.44 -5.26
C GLY A 143 6.94 -12.29 -6.31
N TYR A 144 6.77 -12.92 -7.46
CA TYR A 144 7.69 -12.81 -8.60
C TYR A 144 6.92 -12.53 -9.88
N ASN A 145 7.39 -11.55 -10.66
CA ASN A 145 6.79 -11.16 -11.93
C ASN A 145 5.28 -10.92 -11.84
N LEU A 146 4.85 -10.19 -10.79
CA LEU A 146 3.44 -9.88 -10.55
C LEU A 146 3.09 -8.50 -11.11
N THR A 147 1.84 -8.37 -11.56
CA THR A 147 1.28 -7.13 -12.08
C THR A 147 0.04 -6.77 -11.27
N ASP A 148 -0.18 -5.49 -11.03
CA ASP A 148 -1.42 -5.01 -10.40
C ASP A 148 -1.69 -5.67 -9.03
N VAL A 149 -0.73 -5.55 -8.11
CA VAL A 149 -0.82 -6.05 -6.74
C VAL A 149 -0.87 -4.89 -5.77
N VAL A 150 -1.86 -4.92 -4.87
CA VAL A 150 -2.07 -3.89 -3.85
C VAL A 150 -2.06 -4.54 -2.48
N ILE A 151 -1.23 -4.03 -1.57
CA ILE A 151 -1.34 -4.31 -0.14
C ILE A 151 -1.77 -3.02 0.53
N THR A 152 -2.88 -3.06 1.25
CA THR A 152 -3.48 -1.88 1.89
C THR A 152 -4.20 -2.28 3.17
N GLY A 153 -4.55 -1.30 4.00
CA GLY A 153 -5.32 -1.56 5.20
C GLY A 153 -5.67 -0.28 5.94
N ILE A 154 -6.46 -0.42 7.00
CA ILE A 154 -6.83 0.70 7.87
C ILE A 154 -5.76 0.81 8.96
N MET A 155 -4.90 1.82 8.85
CA MET A 155 -3.98 2.17 9.94
C MET A 155 -4.69 3.03 10.98
N ASP A 156 -4.58 2.66 12.25
CA ASP A 156 -4.95 3.56 13.35
C ASP A 156 -3.80 4.54 13.63
N LEU A 157 -4.02 5.82 13.32
CA LEU A 157 -3.05 6.88 13.57
C LEU A 157 -2.78 7.10 15.06
N SER A 158 -3.64 6.63 15.98
CA SER A 158 -3.34 6.71 17.43
C SER A 158 -2.26 5.72 17.86
N MET A 159 -2.04 4.62 17.12
CA MET A 159 -0.98 3.65 17.42
C MET A 159 0.40 4.13 16.96
N ALA A 160 0.47 4.90 15.86
CA ALA A 160 1.71 5.56 15.44
C ALA A 160 2.25 6.53 16.51
N ARG A 161 1.35 7.16 17.28
CA ARG A 161 1.72 8.01 18.42
C ARG A 161 2.26 7.22 19.63
N ALA A 162 1.83 5.98 19.82
CA ALA A 162 2.28 5.14 20.93
C ALA A 162 3.68 4.53 20.69
N GLN A 163 4.02 4.23 19.43
CA GLN A 163 5.34 3.68 19.06
C GLN A 163 6.43 4.76 18.97
N TYR A 164 6.08 6.02 18.69
CA TYR A 164 6.99 7.18 18.62
C TYR A 164 6.79 8.18 19.78
N GLY A 165 6.49 7.66 20.98
CA GLY A 165 6.52 8.46 22.20
C GLY A 165 7.95 8.87 22.56
N GLY A 166 8.48 9.95 21.94
CA GLY A 166 9.80 10.44 22.30
C GLY A 166 10.43 11.54 21.43
N ILE A 167 9.83 11.94 20.32
CA ILE A 167 10.30 13.11 19.55
C ILE A 167 9.13 14.02 19.23
N GLY A 168 9.01 15.06 20.05
CA GLY A 168 8.06 16.14 19.83
C GLY A 168 8.37 16.82 18.49
N PHE A 169 7.45 16.68 17.54
CA PHE A 169 7.35 17.62 16.45
C PHE A 169 6.21 18.58 16.81
N ALA A 170 6.58 19.70 17.43
CA ALA A 170 5.73 20.85 17.52
C ALA A 170 5.50 21.37 16.09
N LEU A 171 4.25 21.38 15.64
CA LEU A 171 3.81 22.37 14.66
C LEU A 171 2.88 23.31 15.42
N MET A 172 3.45 24.47 15.76
CA MET A 172 2.72 25.69 16.07
C MET A 172 1.83 26.04 14.88
N ASN A 173 0.68 26.65 15.21
CA ASN A 173 -0.32 27.32 14.36
C ASN A 173 0.02 27.52 12.88
#